data_AF-A0A536PBM3-F1
#
_entry.id   AF-A0A536PBM3-F1
#
_cell.length_a   1.000
_cell.length_b   1.000
_cell.length_c   1.000
_cell.angle_alpha   90.00
_cell.angle_beta   90.00
_cell.angle_gamma   90.00
#
_symmetry.space_group_name_H-M   'P 1'
#
loop_
_entity.id
_entity.type
_entity.pdbx_description
1 polymer ?
#
loop_
_entity_poly.entity_id
_entity_poly.type
_entity_poly.pdbx_seq_one_letter_code
_entity_poly.pdbx_strand_id
1 'polypeptide(L)'
;MPRVCTGVPCEHRAVPFVVAATLLAAGAIFGYLRLARPLVPDPAERAALAEAVGAVDRELAANLELTALFDQTRQPIVLENGEFARHRAALERTAPAIFTAVAELYARLAEAESAMERRGPANSLKDEDRAIVERWEGDARAAQRALREALGLKPVAGPRAAIARLRGSRLPG
;
A
#
# COMPACT_ATOMS: atom_id res chain seq x y z
N MET A 1 30.23 -0.91 80.20
CA MET A 1 29.30 -1.73 79.40
C MET A 1 27.88 -1.42 79.85
N PRO A 2 26.83 -1.36 78.99
CA PRO A 2 26.80 -1.57 77.54
C PRO A 2 26.04 -0.52 76.69
N ARG A 3 26.32 -0.57 75.38
CA ARG A 3 25.49 -0.30 74.18
C ARG A 3 24.93 1.12 73.93
N VAL A 4 25.72 1.86 73.16
CA VAL A 4 25.26 2.83 72.15
C VAL A 4 25.19 2.11 70.78
N CYS A 5 24.31 2.61 69.90
CA CYS A 5 24.00 2.18 68.52
C CYS A 5 22.98 1.02 68.44
N THR A 6 21.87 1.09 67.71
CA THR A 6 21.64 1.75 66.40
C THR A 6 20.15 2.13 66.23
N GLY A 7 19.86 3.42 66.29
CA GLY A 7 18.66 4.00 65.69
C GLY A 7 19.07 4.74 64.42
N VAL A 8 19.16 4.01 63.30
CA VAL A 8 19.17 4.64 61.98
C VAL A 8 18.15 3.87 61.16
N PRO A 9 17.05 4.49 60.71
CA PRO A 9 16.11 3.80 59.86
C PRO A 9 16.84 3.41 58.58
N CYS A 10 16.81 2.12 58.22
CA CYS A 10 17.32 1.58 56.96
C CYS A 10 16.63 2.16 55.71
N GLU A 11 15.76 3.15 55.90
CA GLU A 11 14.88 3.75 54.91
C GLU A 11 15.64 4.62 53.89
N HIS A 12 16.77 5.24 54.26
CA HIS A 12 17.50 6.15 53.34
C HIS A 12 18.43 5.47 52.34
N ARG A 13 18.80 4.20 52.50
CA ARG A 13 19.77 3.52 51.61
C ARG A 13 19.15 2.99 50.32
N ALA A 14 17.84 2.72 50.34
CA ALA A 14 17.10 2.19 49.18
C ALA A 14 16.54 3.30 48.27
N VAL A 15 16.27 4.50 48.82
CA VAL A 15 15.73 5.65 48.08
C VAL A 15 16.51 5.97 46.79
N PRO A 16 17.86 6.07 46.79
CA PRO A 16 18.59 6.40 45.56
C PRO A 16 18.46 5.32 44.49
N PHE A 17 18.38 4.04 44.86
CA PHE A 17 18.20 2.94 43.91
C PHE A 17 16.78 2.88 43.35
N VAL A 18 15.76 3.13 44.19
CA VAL A 18 14.37 3.21 43.76
C VAL A 18 14.17 4.41 42.82
N VAL A 19 14.74 5.58 43.16
CA VAL A 19 14.69 6.76 42.28
C VAL A 19 15.40 6.49 40.96
N ALA A 20 16.60 5.89 40.97
CA ALA A 20 17.31 5.54 39.73
C ALA A 20 16.54 4.54 38.86
N ALA A 21 15.95 3.49 39.45
CA ALA A 21 15.13 2.52 38.75
C ALA A 21 13.87 3.17 38.15
N THR A 22 13.25 4.11 38.87
CA THR A 22 12.05 4.82 38.40
C THR A 22 12.38 5.77 37.24
N LEU A 23 13.51 6.47 37.31
CA LEU A 23 13.99 7.33 36.23
C LEU A 23 14.38 6.52 34.98
N LEU A 24 15.02 5.36 35.15
CA LEU A 24 15.32 4.44 34.06
C LEU A 24 14.05 3.86 33.43
N ALA A 25 13.08 3.44 34.25
CA ALA A 25 11.80 2.94 33.77
C ALA A 25 11.02 4.03 33.04
N ALA A 26 10.96 5.25 33.58
CA ALA A 26 10.31 6.39 32.93
C ALA A 26 10.99 6.77 31.62
N GLY A 27 12.33 6.75 31.56
CA GLY A 27 13.10 6.99 30.35
C GLY A 27 12.88 5.92 29.28
N ALA A 28 12.83 4.64 29.68
CA ALA A 28 12.53 3.52 28.78
C ALA A 28 11.10 3.58 28.25
N ILE A 29 10.12 3.92 29.10
CA ILE A 29 8.72 4.13 28.71
C ILE A 29 8.61 5.31 27.74
N PHE A 30 9.27 6.44 28.04
CA PHE A 30 9.25 7.62 27.16
C PHE A 30 9.93 7.35 25.81
N GLY A 31 11.06 6.65 25.83
CA GLY A 31 11.74 6.17 24.62
C GLY A 31 10.84 5.26 23.81
N TYR A 32 10.24 4.24 24.43
CA TYR A 32 9.30 3.33 23.77
C TYR A 32 8.09 4.08 23.20
N LEU A 33 7.47 4.98 23.95
CA LEU A 33 6.32 5.79 23.49
C LEU A 33 6.70 6.64 22.28
N ARG A 34 7.90 7.23 22.26
CA ARG A 34 8.41 7.99 21.12
C ARG A 34 8.65 7.09 19.91
N LEU A 35 9.20 5.90 20.11
CA LEU A 35 9.43 4.91 19.06
C LEU A 35 8.13 4.26 18.55
N ALA A 36 7.12 4.11 19.40
CA ALA A 36 5.83 3.49 19.12
C ALA A 36 4.80 4.48 18.55
N ARG A 37 5.10 5.80 18.51
CA ARG A 37 4.26 6.79 17.84
C ARG A 37 3.96 6.38 16.40
N PRO A 38 2.78 6.68 15.86
CA PRO A 38 2.47 6.35 14.47
C PRO A 38 3.51 6.95 13.52
N LEU A 39 3.98 6.15 12.56
CA LEU A 39 4.67 6.66 11.39
C LEU A 39 3.59 7.19 10.46
N VAL A 40 3.43 8.51 10.44
CA VAL A 40 2.56 9.17 9.48
C VAL A 40 3.31 9.20 8.15
N PRO A 41 2.77 8.62 7.07
CA PRO A 41 3.38 8.74 5.74
C PRO A 41 3.45 10.21 5.34
N ASP A 42 4.46 10.60 4.56
CA ASP A 42 4.62 11.98 4.09
C ASP A 42 3.34 12.45 3.39
N PRO A 43 2.71 13.58 3.82
CA PRO A 43 1.50 14.08 3.19
C PRO A 43 1.66 14.33 1.69
N ALA A 44 2.86 14.72 1.22
CA ALA A 44 3.13 14.88 -0.20
C ALA A 44 3.13 13.53 -0.94
N GLU A 45 3.71 12.49 -0.35
CA GLU A 45 3.68 11.13 -0.92
C GLU A 45 2.26 10.55 -0.91
N ARG A 46 1.44 10.82 0.12
CA ARG A 46 0.02 10.40 0.13
C ARG A 46 -0.81 11.13 -0.91
N ALA A 47 -0.60 12.43 -1.09
CA ALA A 47 -1.30 13.20 -2.12
C ALA A 47 -0.95 12.70 -3.52
N ALA A 48 0.34 12.45 -3.78
CA ALA A 48 0.81 11.89 -5.04
C ALA A 48 0.26 10.49 -5.31
N LEU A 49 0.18 9.63 -4.27
CA LEU A 49 -0.45 8.31 -4.40
C LEU A 49 -1.95 8.43 -4.70
N ALA A 50 -2.67 9.34 -4.02
CA ALA A 50 -4.09 9.55 -4.26
C ALA A 50 -4.38 10.06 -5.68
N GLU A 51 -3.54 10.97 -6.18
CA GLU A 51 -3.60 11.45 -7.56
C GLU A 51 -3.35 10.31 -8.56
N ALA A 52 -2.27 9.57 -8.38
CA ALA A 52 -1.89 8.44 -9.23
C ALA A 52 -2.97 7.36 -9.28
N VAL A 53 -3.48 6.95 -8.10
CA VAL A 53 -4.57 5.99 -7.99
C VAL A 53 -5.83 6.51 -8.67
N GLY A 54 -6.20 7.77 -8.42
CA GLY A 54 -7.40 8.35 -9.01
C GLY A 54 -7.34 8.45 -10.54
N ALA A 55 -6.17 8.76 -11.10
CA ALA A 55 -5.97 8.79 -12.54
C ALA A 55 -6.07 7.40 -13.18
N VAL A 56 -5.36 6.41 -12.63
CA VAL A 56 -5.37 5.02 -13.13
C VAL A 56 -6.72 4.35 -12.94
N ASP A 57 -7.42 4.60 -11.82
CA ASP A 57 -8.76 4.06 -11.58
C ASP A 57 -9.78 4.55 -12.61
N ARG A 58 -9.70 5.84 -13.01
CA ARG A 58 -10.54 6.42 -14.06
C ARG A 58 -10.20 5.87 -15.44
N GLU A 59 -8.92 5.73 -15.78
CA GLU A 59 -8.48 5.10 -17.03
C GLU A 59 -8.97 3.65 -17.13
N LEU A 60 -8.84 2.86 -16.06
CA LEU A 60 -9.36 1.49 -16.00
C LEU A 60 -10.89 1.46 -16.14
N ALA A 61 -11.61 2.43 -15.56
CA ALA A 61 -13.06 2.52 -15.71
C ALA A 61 -13.45 2.79 -17.17
N ALA A 62 -12.79 3.75 -17.83
CA ALA A 62 -12.99 4.06 -19.24
C ALA A 62 -12.71 2.83 -20.11
N ASN A 63 -11.60 2.13 -19.88
CA ASN A 63 -11.27 0.92 -20.64
C ASN A 63 -12.30 -0.20 -20.44
N LEU A 64 -12.85 -0.38 -19.23
CA LEU A 64 -13.93 -1.35 -18.99
C LEU A 64 -15.24 -0.96 -19.71
N GLU A 65 -15.51 0.33 -19.86
CA GLU A 65 -16.63 0.80 -20.69
C GLU A 65 -16.37 0.53 -22.17
N LEU A 66 -15.14 0.70 -22.63
CA LEU A 66 -14.72 0.35 -23.99
C LEU A 66 -14.89 -1.16 -24.25
N THR A 67 -14.47 -2.04 -23.34
CA THR A 67 -14.67 -3.49 -23.54
C THR A 67 -16.16 -3.87 -23.54
N ALA A 68 -16.98 -3.21 -22.72
CA ALA A 68 -18.44 -3.39 -22.77
C ALA A 68 -19.06 -2.90 -24.10
N LEU A 69 -18.54 -1.81 -24.67
CA LEU A 69 -18.96 -1.34 -25.99
C LEU A 69 -18.52 -2.29 -27.11
N PHE A 70 -17.32 -2.86 -27.00
CA PHE A 70 -16.84 -3.90 -27.89
C PHE A 70 -17.79 -5.11 -27.92
N ASP A 71 -18.28 -5.54 -26.77
CA ASP A 71 -19.21 -6.68 -26.69
C ASP A 71 -20.53 -6.45 -27.44
N GLN A 72 -21.00 -5.20 -27.45
CA GLN A 72 -22.23 -4.79 -28.15
C GLN A 72 -21.99 -4.59 -29.64
N THR A 73 -20.93 -3.87 -30.00
CA THR A 73 -20.70 -3.38 -31.37
C THR A 73 -19.89 -4.34 -32.23
N ARG A 74 -19.10 -5.20 -31.59
CA ARG A 74 -18.08 -6.02 -32.25
C ARG A 74 -17.16 -5.16 -33.14
N GLN A 75 -16.83 -3.94 -32.72
CA GLN A 75 -15.83 -3.08 -33.35
C GLN A 75 -14.54 -3.08 -32.53
N PRO A 76 -13.34 -3.10 -33.15
CA PRO A 76 -12.10 -3.23 -32.40
C PRO A 76 -11.82 -1.91 -31.70
N ILE A 77 -11.33 -1.99 -30.47
CA ILE A 77 -11.09 -0.81 -29.64
C ILE A 77 -9.68 -0.91 -29.08
N VAL A 78 -9.01 0.24 -29.09
CA VAL A 78 -7.71 0.43 -28.47
C VAL A 78 -7.95 0.93 -27.05
N LEU A 79 -7.30 0.29 -26.08
CA LEU A 79 -7.42 0.61 -24.67
C LEU A 79 -6.36 1.65 -24.29
N GLU A 80 -6.73 2.56 -23.40
CA GLU A 80 -5.85 3.65 -22.95
C GLU A 80 -4.83 3.15 -21.91
N ASN A 81 -3.62 3.72 -21.94
CA ASN A 81 -2.55 3.41 -20.97
C ASN A 81 -1.69 4.64 -20.59
N GLY A 82 -2.16 5.84 -20.94
CA GLY A 82 -1.41 7.08 -20.79
C GLY A 82 -1.23 7.51 -19.34
N GLU A 83 -2.28 7.37 -18.52
CA GLU A 83 -2.24 7.71 -17.10
C GLU A 83 -1.39 6.70 -16.31
N PHE A 84 -1.49 5.41 -16.61
CA PHE A 84 -0.58 4.43 -16.00
C PHE A 84 0.88 4.73 -16.35
N ALA A 85 1.20 5.02 -17.62
CA ALA A 85 2.55 5.37 -18.02
C ALA A 85 3.07 6.63 -17.30
N ARG A 86 2.22 7.66 -17.18
CA ARG A 86 2.54 8.92 -16.49
C ARG A 86 2.78 8.73 -14.99
N HIS A 87 1.98 7.90 -14.33
CA HIS A 87 2.00 7.71 -12.88
C HIS A 87 2.80 6.47 -12.41
N ARG A 88 3.40 5.71 -13.34
CA ARG A 88 4.15 4.48 -13.07
C ARG A 88 5.16 4.62 -11.92
N ALA A 89 6.02 5.63 -12.00
CA ALA A 89 7.09 5.85 -11.01
C ALA A 89 6.54 6.27 -9.63
N ALA A 90 5.38 6.93 -9.59
CA ALA A 90 4.72 7.26 -8.33
C ALA A 90 4.21 5.97 -7.67
N LEU A 91 3.46 5.15 -8.42
CA LEU A 91 2.90 3.88 -7.93
C LEU A 91 3.98 2.90 -7.48
N GLU A 92 5.05 2.73 -8.27
CA GLU A 92 6.18 1.85 -7.92
C GLU A 92 6.83 2.24 -6.59
N ARG A 93 6.99 3.54 -6.35
CA ARG A 93 7.61 4.07 -5.14
C ARG A 93 6.70 4.00 -3.91
N THR A 94 5.42 4.35 -4.06
CA THR A 94 4.52 4.53 -2.91
C THR A 94 3.64 3.32 -2.62
N ALA A 95 3.41 2.44 -3.59
CA ALA A 95 2.57 1.25 -3.46
C ALA A 95 3.18 0.04 -4.22
N PRO A 96 4.43 -0.37 -3.90
CA PRO A 96 5.15 -1.41 -4.65
C PRO A 96 4.42 -2.76 -4.67
N ALA A 97 3.68 -3.09 -3.61
CA ALA A 97 2.93 -4.34 -3.53
C ALA A 97 1.80 -4.42 -4.58
N ILE A 98 1.18 -3.29 -4.91
CA ILE A 98 0.08 -3.20 -5.87
C ILE A 98 0.62 -2.93 -7.28
N PHE A 99 1.71 -2.16 -7.36
CA PHE A 99 2.36 -1.80 -8.61
C PHE A 99 2.61 -3.00 -9.53
N THR A 100 3.14 -4.10 -9.00
CA THR A 100 3.44 -5.29 -9.81
C THR A 100 2.20 -5.84 -10.53
N ALA A 101 1.07 -5.98 -9.81
CA ALA A 101 -0.16 -6.49 -10.39
C ALA A 101 -0.75 -5.54 -11.45
N VAL A 102 -0.70 -4.22 -11.19
CA VAL A 102 -1.15 -3.21 -12.14
C VAL A 102 -0.24 -3.20 -13.38
N ALA A 103 1.08 -3.26 -13.20
CA ALA A 103 2.02 -3.30 -14.31
C ALA A 103 1.84 -4.54 -15.20
N GLU A 104 1.57 -5.69 -14.60
CA GLU A 104 1.28 -6.93 -15.33
C GLU A 104 -0.05 -6.87 -16.10
N LEU A 105 -1.07 -6.22 -15.53
CA LEU A 105 -2.33 -5.96 -16.24
C LEU A 105 -2.10 -5.11 -17.50
N TYR A 106 -1.38 -3.99 -17.36
CA TYR A 106 -1.09 -3.10 -18.49
C TYR A 106 -0.14 -3.74 -19.52
N ALA A 107 0.74 -4.65 -19.11
CA ALA A 107 1.58 -5.41 -20.04
C ALA A 107 0.78 -6.36 -20.95
N ARG A 108 -0.39 -6.83 -20.49
CA ARG A 108 -1.30 -7.71 -21.25
C ARG A 108 -2.36 -6.96 -22.06
N LEU A 109 -2.37 -5.63 -22.01
CA LEU A 109 -3.34 -4.80 -22.73
C LEU A 109 -3.30 -5.06 -24.24
N ALA A 110 -2.10 -5.11 -24.84
CA ALA A 110 -1.93 -5.41 -26.27
C ALA A 110 -2.44 -6.81 -26.67
N GLU A 111 -2.38 -7.78 -25.76
CA GLU A 111 -2.92 -9.12 -26.00
C GLU A 111 -4.45 -9.09 -26.06
N ALA A 112 -5.09 -8.35 -25.16
CA ALA A 112 -6.54 -8.15 -25.16
C ALA A 112 -7.01 -7.42 -26.42
N GLU A 113 -6.31 -6.35 -26.83
CA GLU A 113 -6.59 -5.63 -28.10
C GLU A 113 -6.46 -6.57 -29.30
N SER A 114 -5.36 -7.32 -29.37
CA SER A 114 -5.14 -8.29 -30.45
C SER A 114 -6.22 -9.37 -30.48
N ALA A 115 -6.73 -9.81 -29.32
CA ALA A 115 -7.84 -10.75 -29.23
C ALA A 115 -9.16 -10.15 -29.77
N MET A 116 -9.41 -8.87 -29.49
CA MET A 116 -10.55 -8.15 -30.05
C MET A 116 -10.47 -8.00 -31.58
N GLU A 117 -9.26 -7.92 -32.13
CA GLU A 117 -9.02 -7.83 -33.57
C GLU A 117 -9.19 -9.17 -34.31
N ARG A 118 -8.86 -10.32 -33.69
CA ARG A 118 -8.85 -11.67 -34.30
C ARG A 118 -10.23 -12.31 -34.54
N ARG A 119 -11.19 -11.52 -35.01
CA ARG A 119 -12.58 -11.97 -35.20
C ARG A 119 -12.68 -13.16 -36.17
N GLY A 120 -13.56 -14.08 -35.83
CA GLY A 120 -14.00 -15.17 -36.70
C GLY A 120 -15.06 -14.73 -37.70
N PRO A 121 -15.58 -15.67 -38.51
CA PRO A 121 -16.66 -15.42 -39.47
C PRO A 121 -17.86 -14.73 -38.79
N ALA A 122 -18.49 -13.79 -39.50
CA ALA A 122 -19.64 -13.02 -39.02
C ALA A 122 -19.40 -12.16 -37.75
N ASN A 123 -18.18 -11.63 -37.58
CA ASN A 123 -17.78 -10.80 -36.41
C ASN A 123 -17.92 -11.50 -35.05
N SER A 124 -17.90 -12.83 -35.05
CA SER A 124 -17.91 -13.63 -33.82
C SER A 124 -16.51 -13.67 -33.20
N LEU A 125 -16.46 -13.74 -31.86
CA LEU A 125 -15.21 -13.98 -31.14
C LEU A 125 -15.06 -15.48 -30.89
N LYS A 126 -13.87 -16.02 -31.15
CA LYS A 126 -13.52 -17.38 -30.72
C LYS A 126 -13.51 -17.43 -29.19
N ASP A 127 -13.81 -18.60 -28.64
CA ASP A 127 -13.85 -18.78 -27.18
C ASP A 127 -12.49 -18.49 -26.51
N GLU A 128 -11.39 -18.78 -27.21
CA GLU A 128 -10.03 -18.47 -26.78
C GLU A 128 -9.80 -16.95 -26.66
N ASP A 129 -10.15 -16.18 -27.69
CA ASP A 129 -10.03 -14.72 -27.70
C ASP A 129 -10.97 -14.08 -26.67
N ARG A 130 -12.17 -14.66 -26.49
CA ARG A 130 -13.12 -14.24 -25.45
C ARG A 130 -12.52 -14.41 -24.06
N ALA A 131 -11.92 -15.56 -23.78
CA ALA A 131 -11.30 -15.82 -22.49
C ALA A 131 -10.15 -14.84 -22.18
N ILE A 132 -9.42 -14.37 -23.19
CA ILE A 132 -8.39 -13.33 -23.04
C ILE A 132 -9.01 -12.01 -22.60
N VAL A 133 -10.05 -11.54 -23.30
CA VAL A 133 -10.73 -10.28 -22.99
C VAL A 133 -11.37 -10.36 -21.60
N GLU A 134 -12.15 -11.40 -21.31
CA GLU A 134 -12.82 -11.58 -20.02
C GLU A 134 -11.83 -11.65 -18.85
N ARG A 135 -10.69 -12.32 -19.03
CA ARG A 135 -9.62 -12.35 -18.03
C ARG A 135 -9.05 -10.97 -17.79
N TRP A 136 -8.74 -10.23 -18.86
CA TRP A 136 -8.22 -8.87 -18.75
C TRP A 136 -9.20 -7.97 -17.99
N GLU A 137 -10.50 -8.04 -18.28
CA GLU A 137 -11.49 -7.25 -17.54
C GLU A 137 -11.61 -7.66 -16.06
N GLY A 138 -11.55 -8.96 -15.77
CA GLY A 138 -11.56 -9.48 -14.40
C GLY A 138 -10.38 -8.93 -13.59
N ASP A 139 -9.20 -8.94 -14.20
CA ASP A 139 -7.98 -8.41 -13.61
C ASP A 139 -8.03 -6.87 -13.48
N ALA A 140 -8.61 -6.15 -14.43
CA ALA A 140 -8.84 -4.71 -14.34
C ALA A 140 -9.75 -4.35 -13.15
N ARG A 141 -10.85 -5.08 -12.95
CA ARG A 141 -11.74 -4.88 -11.78
C ARG A 141 -11.03 -5.23 -10.48
N ALA A 142 -10.16 -6.24 -10.47
CA ALA A 142 -9.35 -6.58 -9.30
C ALA A 142 -8.30 -5.49 -8.99
N ALA A 143 -7.64 -4.95 -10.00
CA ALA A 143 -6.70 -3.85 -9.88
C ALA A 143 -7.36 -2.59 -9.33
N GLN A 144 -8.55 -2.21 -9.82
CA GLN A 144 -9.32 -1.07 -9.27
C GLN A 144 -9.62 -1.26 -7.78
N ARG A 145 -10.04 -2.46 -7.35
CA ARG A 145 -10.26 -2.76 -5.93
C ARG A 145 -8.98 -2.59 -5.12
N ALA A 146 -7.87 -3.20 -5.57
CA ALA A 146 -6.58 -3.11 -4.88
C ALA A 146 -6.08 -1.66 -4.78
N LEU A 147 -6.21 -0.88 -5.86
CA LEU A 147 -5.83 0.54 -5.90
C LEU A 147 -6.64 1.36 -4.87
N ARG A 148 -7.96 1.14 -4.79
CA ARG A 148 -8.83 1.82 -3.81
C ARG A 148 -8.51 1.40 -2.38
N GLU A 149 -8.20 0.12 -2.16
CA GLU A 149 -7.77 -0.40 -0.85
C GLU A 149 -6.45 0.23 -0.39
N ALA A 150 -5.52 0.49 -1.32
CA ALA A 150 -4.25 1.17 -1.05
C ALA A 150 -4.46 2.53 -0.36
N LEU A 151 -5.47 3.28 -0.80
CA LEU A 151 -5.78 4.60 -0.23
C LEU A 151 -6.36 4.49 1.18
N GLY A 152 -6.99 3.37 1.52
CA GLY A 152 -7.60 3.10 2.82
C GLY A 152 -6.62 2.65 3.92
N LEU A 153 -5.33 2.45 3.61
CA LEU A 153 -4.36 1.94 4.57
C LEU A 153 -4.07 2.92 5.72
N LYS A 154 -4.26 2.44 6.95
CA LYS A 154 -4.06 3.22 8.19
C LYS A 154 -2.56 3.36 8.52
N PRO A 155 -2.15 4.47 9.17
CA PRO A 155 -0.77 4.64 9.65
C PRO A 155 -0.32 3.49 10.57
N VAL A 156 0.93 3.07 10.44
CA VAL A 156 1.50 1.99 11.28
C VAL A 156 1.89 2.55 12.65
N ALA A 157 1.43 1.88 13.72
CA ALA A 157 1.67 2.26 15.11
C ALA A 157 2.22 1.11 15.95
N GLY A 158 2.70 1.41 17.17
CA GLY A 158 3.11 0.41 18.15
C GLY A 158 4.45 -0.26 17.84
N PRO A 159 4.66 -1.54 18.20
CA PRO A 159 5.97 -2.20 18.07
C PRO A 159 6.45 -2.30 16.62
N ARG A 160 5.55 -2.38 15.62
CA ARG A 160 5.91 -2.34 14.21
C ARG A 160 6.51 -0.98 13.81
N ALA A 161 5.96 0.10 14.32
CA ALA A 161 6.50 1.45 14.11
C ALA A 161 7.87 1.62 14.78
N ALA A 162 8.04 1.06 15.98
CA ALA A 162 9.31 1.06 16.68
C ALA A 162 10.39 0.28 15.90
N ILE A 163 10.08 -0.92 15.42
CA ILE A 163 10.99 -1.75 14.61
C ILE A 163 11.37 -1.05 13.30
N ALA A 164 10.41 -0.42 12.62
CA ALA A 164 10.69 0.33 11.39
C ALA A 164 11.65 1.49 11.61
N ARG A 165 11.43 2.28 12.68
CA ARG A 165 12.34 3.38 13.06
C ARG A 165 13.74 2.88 13.41
N LEU A 166 13.85 1.75 14.12
CA LEU A 166 15.14 1.16 14.48
C LEU A 166 15.91 0.60 13.28
N ARG A 167 15.20 0.09 12.27
CA ARG A 167 15.80 -0.41 11.03
C ARG A 167 16.15 0.68 10.02
N GLY A 168 15.77 1.93 10.27
CA GLY A 168 15.93 3.04 9.31
C GLY A 168 15.12 2.87 8.03
N SER A 169 14.17 1.93 8.00
CA SER A 169 13.36 1.62 6.83
C SER A 169 12.10 2.50 6.79
N ARG A 170 11.84 3.12 5.64
CA ARG A 170 10.47 3.56 5.30
C ARG A 170 9.65 2.29 5.13
N LEU A 171 8.55 2.16 5.87
CA LEU A 171 7.68 0.99 5.74
C LEU A 171 7.13 0.94 4.31
N PRO A 172 7.02 -0.25 3.69
CA PRO A 172 6.26 -0.38 2.45
C PRO A 172 4.82 0.06 2.74
N GLY A 173 4.36 1.04 1.97
CA GLY A 173 2.97 1.50 1.95
C GLY A 173 2.04 0.41 1.46
#